data_AF-A0AA38S8D8-F1
#
_entry.id   AF-A0AA38S8D8-F1
#
_cell.length_a   1.000
_cell.length_b   1.000
_cell.length_c   1.000
_cell.angle_alpha   90.00
_cell.angle_beta   90.00
_cell.angle_gamma   90.00
#
_symmetry.space_group_name_H-M   'P 1'
#
loop_
_entity.id
_entity.type
_entity.pdbx_description
1 polymer ?
#
loop_
_entity_poly.entity_id
_entity_poly.type
_entity_poly.pdbx_seq_one_letter_code
_entity_poly.pdbx_strand_id
1 'polypeptide(L)'
;MATSTITELDLSTCHPNSLANRINAVPGLKSSTAFFTFLRANLVLPPSAMSSNVSSPYLEPTTGHSLAPPSPSPLATHVLRSAPSVPSSRASTSGHDDVDSDIPPLTLDILTSKSDKIAALKLVADSVAQQRQQASLALVFHPLCLAVLAALLAVAHHVAWVRRDRDLGTLLTLGSGAVMTYLLAIRYLAGPYIRLAEQVGWSFLLSEDGGEEDLVLGSRYGSEIVAALVLRLEPASAASAAHHHHHAGGGKRKNHHRAANLKGGKGVIRAWTTRLRYRGKGLGGDLLREAVRITKERCGRDAEVGFAREHANSTMVLPEMFNGTFRRSEMRAARALEAVLADFEGGRRKR
;
A
#
# COMPACT_ATOMS: atom_id res chain seq x y z
N MET A 1 35.71 -12.57 -35.66
CA MET A 1 35.72 -11.10 -35.84
C MET A 1 34.56 -10.74 -36.75
N ALA A 2 33.49 -10.18 -36.18
CA ALA A 2 32.38 -9.61 -36.91
C ALA A 2 31.84 -8.44 -36.08
N THR A 3 31.63 -7.35 -36.77
CA THR A 3 31.59 -5.95 -36.33
C THR A 3 30.30 -5.59 -35.60
N SER A 4 30.47 -4.89 -34.48
CA SER A 4 29.43 -4.19 -33.72
C SER A 4 28.87 -3.00 -34.54
N THR A 5 27.58 -3.01 -34.84
CA THR A 5 26.86 -1.84 -35.36
C THR A 5 26.27 -1.06 -34.20
N ILE A 6 26.88 0.08 -33.89
CA ILE A 6 26.39 1.10 -32.96
C ILE A 6 25.27 1.85 -33.66
N THR A 7 24.04 1.79 -33.13
CA THR A 7 22.94 2.66 -33.58
C THR A 7 23.00 3.96 -32.78
N GLU A 8 23.52 5.00 -33.42
CA GLU A 8 23.56 6.37 -32.94
C GLU A 8 22.12 6.93 -32.93
N LEU A 9 21.67 7.40 -31.76
CA LEU A 9 20.32 7.95 -31.58
C LEU A 9 20.36 9.46 -31.84
N ASP A 10 20.00 9.88 -33.05
CA ASP A 10 19.89 11.28 -33.45
C ASP A 10 18.70 11.95 -32.75
N LEU A 11 19.00 12.97 -31.92
CA LEU A 11 18.03 13.72 -31.10
C LEU A 11 17.60 15.06 -31.72
N SER A 12 17.80 15.24 -33.04
CA SER A 12 17.52 16.51 -33.73
C SER A 12 16.03 16.78 -34.06
N THR A 13 15.08 15.91 -33.69
CA THR A 13 13.64 16.09 -33.99
C THR A 13 12.73 16.31 -32.77
N CYS A 14 13.26 16.81 -31.66
CA CYS A 14 12.44 17.31 -30.56
C CYS A 14 12.22 18.82 -30.71
N HIS A 15 11.07 19.23 -31.26
CA HIS A 15 10.39 20.46 -30.84
C HIS A 15 8.85 20.28 -30.85
N PRO A 16 8.14 21.01 -29.99
CA PRO A 16 6.81 20.65 -29.51
C PRO A 16 5.74 21.21 -30.43
N ASN A 17 4.74 20.41 -30.79
CA ASN A 17 3.32 20.79 -30.83
C ASN A 17 2.47 19.74 -31.55
N SER A 18 1.24 19.58 -31.05
CA SER A 18 0.10 18.93 -31.67
C SER A 18 -0.01 17.39 -31.54
N LEU A 19 -0.40 16.97 -30.34
CA LEU A 19 -0.95 15.64 -30.03
C LEU A 19 -2.30 15.35 -30.75
N ALA A 20 -2.85 16.30 -31.51
CA ALA A 20 -4.17 16.17 -32.13
C ALA A 20 -4.18 15.43 -33.48
N ASN A 21 -3.04 15.32 -34.17
CA ASN A 21 -2.99 14.72 -35.53
C ASN A 21 -2.61 13.23 -35.57
N ARG A 22 -2.25 12.60 -34.45
CA ARG A 22 -1.88 11.16 -34.43
C ARG A 22 -3.03 10.17 -34.24
N ILE A 23 -4.26 10.65 -34.01
CA ILE A 23 -5.40 9.76 -33.75
C ILE A 23 -6.02 9.21 -35.06
N ASN A 24 -5.64 9.74 -36.23
CA ASN A 24 -6.22 9.33 -37.52
C ASN A 24 -5.31 8.48 -38.42
N ALA A 25 -4.19 7.95 -37.93
CA ALA A 25 -3.22 7.22 -38.76
C ALA A 25 -3.03 5.73 -38.37
N VAL A 26 -4.10 5.06 -37.94
CA VAL A 26 -4.13 3.59 -37.82
C VAL A 26 -5.43 3.05 -38.43
N PRO A 27 -5.40 2.29 -39.55
CA PRO A 27 -6.59 1.69 -40.11
C PRO A 27 -6.97 0.47 -39.27
N GLY A 28 -8.06 0.55 -38.48
CA GLY A 28 -8.58 -0.64 -37.78
C GLY A 28 -9.53 -0.45 -36.59
N LEU A 29 -9.79 0.77 -36.12
CA LEU A 29 -10.72 1.02 -35.00
C LEU A 29 -11.85 1.97 -35.42
N LYS A 30 -12.76 1.45 -36.25
CA LYS A 30 -14.04 2.11 -36.51
C LYS A 30 -15.07 1.59 -35.51
N SER A 31 -15.29 2.36 -34.44
CA SER A 31 -16.57 2.55 -33.71
C SER A 31 -16.26 2.83 -32.24
N SER A 32 -16.38 4.09 -31.81
CA SER A 32 -16.69 4.48 -30.40
C SER A 32 -16.74 6.00 -30.16
N THR A 33 -16.55 6.86 -31.16
CA THR A 33 -16.60 8.32 -30.97
C THR A 33 -18.02 8.88 -30.81
N ALA A 34 -19.05 8.19 -31.31
CA ALA A 34 -20.44 8.60 -31.11
C ALA A 34 -20.95 8.36 -29.66
N PHE A 35 -20.40 7.36 -28.96
CA PHE A 35 -20.85 6.99 -27.62
C PHE A 35 -20.44 8.01 -26.56
N PHE A 36 -19.22 8.55 -26.66
CA PHE A 36 -18.75 9.60 -25.74
C PHE A 36 -19.41 10.96 -26.00
N THR A 37 -19.86 11.24 -27.23
CA THR A 37 -20.66 12.44 -27.53
C THR A 37 -22.04 12.39 -26.88
N PHE A 38 -22.67 11.21 -26.80
CA PHE A 38 -23.97 11.03 -26.14
C PHE A 38 -23.89 11.22 -24.61
N LEU A 39 -22.80 10.77 -23.98
CA LEU A 39 -22.56 10.98 -22.55
C LEU A 39 -22.28 12.44 -22.20
N ARG A 40 -21.64 13.20 -23.11
CA ARG A 40 -21.35 14.62 -22.89
C ARG A 40 -22.59 15.51 -23.06
N ALA A 41 -23.57 15.09 -23.85
CA ALA A 41 -24.80 15.85 -24.08
C ALA A 41 -25.80 15.80 -22.90
N ASN A 42 -25.77 14.75 -22.06
CA ASN A 42 -26.64 14.64 -20.88
C ASN A 42 -26.05 15.20 -19.57
N LEU A 43 -24.79 15.67 -19.59
CA LEU A 43 -24.10 16.16 -18.38
C LEU A 43 -23.91 17.69 -18.34
N VAL A 44 -24.50 18.44 -19.28
CA VAL A 44 -24.51 19.90 -19.27
C VAL A 44 -25.89 20.39 -18.85
N LEU A 45 -26.08 20.54 -17.54
CA LEU A 45 -27.22 21.27 -16.99
C LEU A 45 -26.92 22.78 -17.03
N PRO A 46 -27.73 23.61 -17.71
CA PRO A 46 -27.61 25.07 -17.61
C PRO A 46 -28.07 25.55 -16.22
N PRO A 47 -27.43 26.58 -15.63
CA PRO A 47 -27.67 27.02 -14.25
C PRO A 47 -28.90 27.93 -14.12
N SER A 48 -30.04 27.58 -14.72
CA SER A 48 -31.24 28.43 -14.72
C SER A 48 -32.59 27.70 -14.71
N ALA A 49 -32.65 26.46 -14.22
CA ALA A 49 -33.92 25.75 -14.01
C ALA A 49 -34.16 25.41 -12.52
N MET A 50 -34.09 26.42 -11.65
CA MET A 50 -34.94 26.45 -10.45
C MET A 50 -36.23 27.17 -10.85
N SER A 51 -37.38 26.63 -10.42
CA SER A 51 -38.76 27.12 -10.58
C SER A 51 -39.58 26.48 -11.70
N SER A 52 -40.33 25.41 -11.37
CA SER A 52 -41.81 25.39 -11.44
C SER A 52 -42.36 23.96 -11.35
N ASN A 53 -43.41 23.81 -10.55
CA ASN A 53 -44.24 22.60 -10.37
C ASN A 53 -44.91 22.12 -11.67
N VAL A 54 -45.19 20.80 -11.76
CA VAL A 54 -46.50 20.16 -12.12
C VAL A 54 -46.35 18.85 -12.92
N SER A 55 -47.18 17.88 -12.52
CA SER A 55 -47.73 16.73 -13.26
C SER A 55 -46.94 15.42 -13.34
N SER A 56 -47.33 14.46 -12.48
CA SER A 56 -47.27 13.01 -12.78
C SER A 56 -48.67 12.41 -12.59
N PRO A 57 -49.13 11.54 -13.50
CA PRO A 57 -50.50 11.05 -13.50
C PRO A 57 -50.74 9.99 -12.42
N TYR A 58 -51.96 10.04 -11.88
CA TYR A 58 -52.53 9.18 -10.86
C TYR A 58 -52.90 7.82 -11.46
N LEU A 59 -52.37 6.73 -10.91
CA LEU A 59 -52.85 5.37 -11.18
C LEU A 59 -53.13 4.69 -9.83
N GLU A 60 -54.42 4.63 -9.50
CA GLU A 60 -54.97 3.84 -8.41
C GLU A 60 -55.42 2.48 -8.95
N PRO A 61 -55.17 1.39 -8.22
CA PRO A 61 -56.14 0.31 -8.16
C PRO A 61 -56.66 0.11 -6.74
N THR A 62 -57.98 0.06 -6.69
CA THR A 62 -58.90 -0.15 -5.57
C THR A 62 -58.56 -1.34 -4.66
N THR A 63 -58.93 -1.12 -3.41
CA THR A 63 -58.85 -1.91 -2.17
C THR A 63 -59.47 -3.31 -2.20
N GLY A 64 -58.94 -4.19 -1.33
CA GLY A 64 -59.60 -5.44 -0.92
C GLY A 64 -58.83 -6.23 0.16
N HIS A 65 -59.34 -6.18 1.39
CA HIS A 65 -59.14 -7.12 2.52
C HIS A 65 -57.87 -7.06 3.41
N SER A 66 -58.05 -6.36 4.54
CA SER A 66 -57.59 -6.64 5.92
C SER A 66 -56.56 -7.75 6.13
N LEU A 67 -55.34 -7.39 6.55
CA LEU A 67 -54.47 -8.15 7.48
C LEU A 67 -53.46 -7.18 8.15
N ALA A 68 -53.14 -7.45 9.42
CA ALA A 68 -52.39 -6.59 10.34
C ALA A 68 -50.88 -6.41 9.97
N PRO A 69 -50.24 -5.28 10.34
CA PRO A 69 -48.81 -5.09 10.14
C PRO A 69 -47.99 -5.95 11.14
N PRO A 70 -46.90 -6.63 10.69
CA PRO A 70 -46.01 -7.34 11.59
C PRO A 70 -45.15 -6.35 12.41
N SER A 71 -45.10 -6.63 13.71
CA SER A 71 -44.28 -6.00 14.75
C SER A 71 -42.78 -5.94 14.42
N PRO A 72 -42.07 -4.86 14.77
CA PRO A 72 -40.61 -4.85 14.76
C PRO A 72 -40.06 -5.66 15.94
N SER A 73 -39.19 -6.62 15.65
CA SER A 73 -38.47 -7.41 16.66
C SER A 73 -37.33 -6.60 17.33
N PRO A 74 -36.96 -6.95 18.57
CA PRO A 74 -36.29 -6.06 19.52
C PRO A 74 -34.81 -6.39 19.68
N LEU A 75 -33.91 -5.49 19.26
CA LEU A 75 -32.50 -5.56 19.68
C LEU A 75 -31.79 -4.20 19.61
N ALA A 76 -32.45 -3.17 20.12
CA ALA A 76 -31.87 -1.83 20.29
C ALA A 76 -32.38 -1.18 21.58
N THR A 77 -32.25 -1.87 22.73
CA THR A 77 -32.60 -1.29 24.03
C THR A 77 -31.87 -1.98 25.19
N HIS A 78 -30.55 -1.81 25.26
CA HIS A 78 -29.74 -2.01 26.46
C HIS A 78 -28.51 -1.13 26.22
N VAL A 79 -28.33 0.07 26.77
CA VAL A 79 -28.29 0.41 28.19
C VAL A 79 -28.51 1.92 28.31
N LEU A 80 -29.64 2.35 28.87
CA LEU A 80 -29.75 3.60 29.61
C LEU A 80 -30.71 3.32 30.76
N ARG A 81 -30.16 2.96 31.92
CA ARG A 81 -30.91 2.86 33.18
C ARG A 81 -30.07 3.39 34.32
N SER A 82 -30.30 4.66 34.66
CA SER A 82 -30.59 5.11 36.02
C SER A 82 -30.81 6.64 36.07
N ALA A 83 -32.07 7.04 36.25
CA ALA A 83 -32.51 8.36 36.73
C ALA A 83 -32.23 8.48 38.27
N PRO A 84 -32.44 9.61 39.01
CA PRO A 84 -33.42 10.68 38.75
C PRO A 84 -33.00 12.15 39.02
N SER A 85 -33.93 13.01 38.63
CA SER A 85 -34.03 14.47 38.53
C SER A 85 -34.14 15.29 39.83
N VAL A 86 -33.58 16.52 39.84
CA VAL A 86 -34.08 17.75 40.54
C VAL A 86 -33.62 19.01 39.73
N PRO A 87 -34.37 20.15 39.68
CA PRO A 87 -34.46 21.00 38.48
C PRO A 87 -33.76 22.38 38.51
N SER A 88 -33.60 22.94 37.29
CA SER A 88 -33.62 24.35 36.88
C SER A 88 -32.61 25.37 37.43
N SER A 89 -31.75 25.90 36.54
CA SER A 89 -31.63 27.35 36.29
C SER A 89 -30.80 27.69 35.04
N ARG A 90 -31.53 28.07 33.98
CA ARG A 90 -31.38 29.26 33.11
C ARG A 90 -29.99 29.77 32.68
N ALA A 91 -29.90 29.98 31.35
CA ALA A 91 -29.04 30.90 30.58
C ALA A 91 -27.55 30.49 30.47
N SER A 92 -26.87 30.56 29.33
CA SER A 92 -27.11 31.16 28.01
C SER A 92 -25.95 30.75 27.09
N THR A 93 -26.09 31.07 25.80
CA THR A 93 -25.04 31.15 24.76
C THR A 93 -24.66 29.87 24.00
N SER A 94 -25.32 29.74 22.83
CA SER A 94 -24.77 29.32 21.53
C SER A 94 -23.69 28.24 21.51
N GLY A 95 -24.15 27.00 21.25
CA GLY A 95 -23.30 25.88 20.88
C GLY A 95 -22.75 25.95 19.46
N HIS A 96 -21.48 25.54 19.34
CA HIS A 96 -20.93 24.92 18.14
C HIS A 96 -19.71 24.07 18.53
N ASP A 97 -19.91 23.11 19.43
CA ASP A 97 -18.96 22.04 19.77
C ASP A 97 -19.82 20.80 20.06
N ASP A 98 -19.41 19.61 19.60
CA ASP A 98 -20.00 18.26 19.85
C ASP A 98 -20.43 17.42 18.62
N VAL A 99 -19.79 17.59 17.44
CA VAL A 99 -19.89 16.59 16.35
C VAL A 99 -18.53 16.02 15.90
N ASP A 100 -17.40 16.59 16.34
CA ASP A 100 -16.06 16.10 15.97
C ASP A 100 -15.44 15.10 16.97
N SER A 101 -16.14 14.78 18.06
CA SER A 101 -15.64 13.88 19.12
C SER A 101 -15.71 12.39 18.79
N ASP A 102 -16.39 12.01 17.70
CA ASP A 102 -16.58 10.61 17.28
C ASP A 102 -15.54 10.10 16.28
N ILE A 103 -14.62 10.96 15.80
CA ILE A 103 -13.53 10.55 14.90
C ILE A 103 -12.26 10.38 15.74
N PRO A 104 -11.75 9.14 15.94
CA PRO A 104 -10.51 8.92 16.66
C PRO A 104 -9.34 9.71 16.04
N PRO A 105 -8.52 10.39 16.86
CA PRO A 105 -7.42 11.18 16.35
C PRO A 105 -6.40 10.29 15.65
N LEU A 106 -5.94 10.76 14.49
CA LEU A 106 -4.83 10.17 13.76
C LEU A 106 -3.54 10.85 14.22
N THR A 107 -2.68 10.15 14.95
CA THR A 107 -1.38 10.69 15.39
C THR A 107 -0.24 9.99 14.67
N LEU A 108 0.87 10.69 14.49
CA LEU A 108 2.10 10.16 13.93
C LEU A 108 3.22 10.47 14.90
N ASP A 109 3.76 9.43 15.54
CA ASP A 109 4.72 9.58 16.62
C ASP A 109 5.88 8.58 16.47
N ILE A 110 7.03 8.97 17.03
CA ILE A 110 8.14 8.06 17.25
C ILE A 110 7.76 7.12 18.39
N LEU A 111 7.71 5.81 18.11
CA LEU A 111 7.29 4.81 19.07
C LEU A 111 8.43 4.50 20.06
N THR A 112 8.30 5.02 21.28
CA THR A 112 9.25 4.78 22.38
C THR A 112 8.85 3.59 23.24
N SER A 113 7.54 3.32 23.38
CA SER A 113 7.01 2.21 24.16
C SER A 113 7.30 0.85 23.52
N LYS A 114 7.69 -0.14 24.33
CA LYS A 114 7.96 -1.51 23.88
C LYS A 114 6.71 -2.17 23.30
N SER A 115 5.53 -1.96 23.89
CA SER A 115 4.27 -2.53 23.39
C SER A 115 3.93 -2.01 21.99
N ASP A 116 4.16 -0.72 21.76
CA ASP A 116 3.88 -0.09 20.48
C ASP A 116 4.86 -0.52 19.40
N LYS A 117 6.15 -0.63 19.75
CA LYS A 117 7.17 -1.22 18.86
C LYS A 117 6.79 -2.64 18.45
N ILE A 118 6.31 -3.48 19.39
CA ILE A 118 5.83 -4.84 19.08
C ILE A 118 4.60 -4.80 18.15
N ALA A 119 3.63 -3.92 18.40
CA ALA A 119 2.45 -3.80 17.55
C ALA A 119 2.81 -3.30 16.14
N ALA A 120 3.79 -2.40 16.01
CA ALA A 120 4.31 -1.94 14.73
C ALA A 120 5.04 -3.07 13.98
N LEU A 121 5.90 -3.82 14.66
CA LEU A 121 6.58 -4.99 14.08
C LEU A 121 5.58 -6.06 13.64
N LYS A 122 4.55 -6.34 14.43
CA LYS A 122 3.47 -7.24 14.05
C LYS A 122 2.80 -6.79 12.76
N LEU A 123 2.55 -5.50 12.59
CA LEU A 123 1.98 -4.94 11.36
C LEU A 123 2.92 -5.13 10.15
N VAL A 124 4.24 -5.01 10.35
CA VAL A 124 5.24 -5.33 9.32
C VAL A 124 5.23 -6.81 8.99
N ALA A 125 5.30 -7.69 9.99
CA ALA A 125 5.26 -9.15 9.83
C ALA A 125 3.97 -9.61 9.12
N ASP A 126 2.82 -9.05 9.49
CA ASP A 126 1.54 -9.30 8.81
C ASP A 126 1.59 -8.88 7.34
N SER A 127 2.29 -7.78 7.01
CA SER A 127 2.45 -7.34 5.63
C SER A 127 3.35 -8.26 4.80
N VAL A 128 4.40 -8.82 5.40
CA VAL A 128 5.22 -9.87 4.78
C VAL A 128 4.41 -11.16 4.61
N ALA A 129 3.60 -11.54 5.60
CA ALA A 129 2.68 -12.67 5.49
C ALA A 129 1.64 -12.45 4.37
N GLN A 130 1.17 -11.23 4.14
CA GLN A 130 0.29 -10.90 3.01
C GLN A 130 0.97 -11.11 1.65
N GLN A 131 2.30 -10.95 1.56
CA GLN A 131 3.05 -11.23 0.32
C GLN A 131 2.90 -12.68 -0.10
N ARG A 132 2.77 -13.63 0.84
CA ARG A 132 2.48 -15.04 0.53
C ARG A 132 1.20 -15.19 -0.29
N GLN A 133 0.14 -14.48 0.12
CA GLN A 133 -1.14 -14.56 -0.60
C GLN A 133 -1.00 -13.99 -2.01
N GLN A 134 -0.32 -12.85 -2.14
CA GLN A 134 -0.07 -12.25 -3.46
C GLN A 134 0.81 -13.13 -4.36
N ALA A 135 1.85 -13.74 -3.79
CA ALA A 135 2.72 -14.70 -4.45
C ALA A 135 1.93 -15.92 -4.93
N SER A 136 1.04 -16.47 -4.08
CA SER A 136 0.20 -17.60 -4.46
C SER A 136 -0.76 -17.27 -5.60
N LEU A 137 -1.38 -16.09 -5.59
CA LEU A 137 -2.24 -15.64 -6.68
C LEU A 137 -1.46 -15.42 -7.98
N ALA A 138 -0.27 -14.82 -7.89
CA ALA A 138 0.60 -14.63 -9.04
C ALA A 138 1.01 -15.96 -9.68
N LEU A 139 1.30 -16.98 -8.86
CA LEU A 139 1.60 -18.35 -9.33
C LEU A 139 0.37 -19.03 -9.95
N VAL A 140 -0.79 -18.96 -9.28
CA VAL A 140 -2.03 -19.61 -9.75
C VAL A 140 -2.42 -19.11 -11.14
N PHE A 141 -2.31 -17.79 -11.39
CA PHE A 141 -2.72 -17.16 -12.63
C PHE A 141 -1.57 -16.95 -13.64
N HIS A 142 -0.38 -17.50 -13.38
CA HIS A 142 0.71 -17.39 -14.33
C HIS A 142 0.46 -18.29 -15.55
N PRO A 143 0.62 -17.80 -16.80
CA PRO A 143 0.30 -18.57 -18.00
C PRO A 143 1.07 -19.89 -18.09
N LEU A 144 2.34 -19.91 -17.67
CA LEU A 144 3.13 -21.14 -17.63
C LEU A 144 2.58 -22.17 -16.63
N CYS A 145 2.13 -21.73 -15.44
CA CYS A 145 1.56 -22.63 -14.43
C CYS A 145 0.21 -23.19 -14.88
N LEU A 146 -0.61 -22.36 -15.54
CA LEU A 146 -1.87 -22.79 -16.15
C LEU A 146 -1.63 -23.76 -17.31
N ALA A 147 -0.59 -23.59 -18.12
CA ALA A 147 -0.22 -24.53 -19.17
C ALA A 147 0.18 -25.90 -18.59
N VAL A 148 0.94 -25.92 -17.49
CA VAL A 148 1.28 -27.16 -16.77
C VAL A 148 0.01 -27.85 -16.23
N LEU A 149 -0.91 -27.09 -15.62
CA LEU A 149 -2.18 -27.64 -15.15
C LEU A 149 -3.02 -28.21 -16.31
N ALA A 150 -3.12 -27.48 -17.43
CA ALA A 150 -3.84 -27.93 -18.61
C ALA A 150 -3.23 -29.22 -19.19
N ALA A 151 -1.89 -29.33 -19.22
CA ALA A 151 -1.20 -30.54 -19.64
C ALA A 151 -1.51 -31.73 -18.71
N LEU A 152 -1.50 -31.53 -17.38
CA LEU A 152 -1.87 -32.58 -16.42
C LEU A 152 -3.32 -33.04 -16.61
N LEU A 153 -4.25 -32.11 -16.83
CA LEU A 153 -5.65 -32.43 -17.12
C LEU A 153 -5.82 -33.15 -18.45
N ALA A 154 -5.06 -32.78 -19.49
CA ALA A 154 -5.06 -33.45 -20.77
C ALA A 154 -4.54 -34.90 -20.67
N VAL A 155 -3.49 -35.13 -19.87
CA VAL A 155 -3.00 -36.48 -19.57
C VAL A 155 -4.04 -37.29 -18.82
N ALA A 156 -4.68 -36.72 -17.80
CA ALA A 156 -5.77 -37.37 -17.06
C ALA A 156 -6.93 -37.77 -18.01
N HIS A 157 -7.32 -36.87 -18.91
CA HIS A 157 -8.33 -37.13 -19.93
C HIS A 157 -7.90 -38.24 -20.89
N HIS A 158 -6.66 -38.21 -21.40
CA HIS A 158 -6.15 -39.23 -22.31
C HIS A 158 -6.11 -40.63 -21.65
N VAL A 159 -5.67 -40.71 -20.39
CA VAL A 159 -5.66 -41.97 -19.64
C VAL A 159 -7.07 -42.51 -19.42
N ALA A 160 -8.02 -41.63 -19.10
CA ALA A 160 -9.43 -42.01 -18.95
C ALA A 160 -10.08 -42.43 -20.27
N TRP A 161 -9.64 -41.87 -21.40
CA TRP A 161 -10.16 -42.20 -22.73
C TRP A 161 -9.60 -43.51 -23.30
N VAL A 162 -8.31 -43.79 -23.06
CA VAL A 162 -7.65 -45.02 -23.55
C VAL A 162 -8.15 -46.26 -22.79
N ARG A 163 -8.51 -46.10 -21.52
CA ARG A 163 -9.26 -47.13 -20.77
C ARG A 163 -10.71 -47.07 -21.26
N ARG A 164 -11.12 -48.08 -22.03
CA ARG A 164 -12.32 -48.07 -22.88
C ARG A 164 -13.66 -47.91 -22.16
N ASP A 165 -13.67 -47.99 -20.83
CA ASP A 165 -14.81 -47.64 -19.98
C ASP A 165 -14.78 -46.14 -19.71
N ARG A 166 -15.83 -45.43 -20.16
CA ARG A 166 -16.02 -43.98 -19.95
C ARG A 166 -16.32 -43.68 -18.48
N ASP A 167 -15.40 -44.04 -17.59
CA ASP A 167 -15.55 -43.91 -16.15
C ASP A 167 -15.33 -42.45 -15.77
N LEU A 168 -16.44 -41.70 -15.78
CA LEU A 168 -16.51 -40.31 -15.31
C LEU A 168 -15.93 -40.17 -13.89
N GLY A 169 -16.10 -41.19 -13.04
CA GLY A 169 -15.49 -41.24 -11.71
C GLY A 169 -13.97 -41.17 -11.75
N THR A 170 -13.33 -41.98 -12.60
CA THR A 170 -11.86 -41.98 -12.75
C THR A 170 -11.35 -40.64 -13.27
N LEU A 171 -12.04 -40.02 -14.24
CA LEU A 171 -11.69 -38.70 -14.75
C LEU A 171 -11.81 -37.62 -13.65
N LEU A 172 -12.89 -37.64 -12.86
CA LEU A 172 -13.10 -36.69 -11.78
C LEU A 172 -12.04 -36.83 -10.69
N THR A 173 -11.69 -38.06 -10.29
CA THR A 173 -10.67 -38.32 -9.27
C THR A 173 -9.27 -37.92 -9.75
N LEU A 174 -8.89 -38.25 -10.99
CA LEU A 174 -7.59 -37.84 -11.55
C LEU A 174 -7.52 -36.32 -11.76
N GLY A 175 -8.60 -35.71 -12.27
CA GLY A 175 -8.67 -34.26 -12.47
C GLY A 175 -8.60 -33.49 -11.16
N SER A 176 -9.37 -33.90 -10.15
CA SER A 176 -9.31 -33.30 -8.81
C SER A 176 -7.96 -33.52 -8.13
N GLY A 177 -7.34 -34.69 -8.29
CA GLY A 177 -5.99 -34.97 -7.82
C GLY A 177 -4.93 -34.09 -8.49
N ALA A 178 -5.05 -33.84 -9.80
CA ALA A 178 -4.17 -32.93 -10.54
C ALA A 178 -4.31 -31.49 -10.04
N VAL A 179 -5.54 -31.00 -9.87
CA VAL A 179 -5.81 -29.66 -9.30
C VAL A 179 -5.29 -29.54 -7.87
N MET A 180 -5.54 -30.54 -7.02
CA MET A 180 -5.06 -30.57 -5.64
C MET A 180 -3.53 -30.52 -5.59
N THR A 181 -2.85 -31.37 -6.37
CA THR A 181 -1.39 -31.41 -6.46
C THR A 181 -0.81 -30.07 -6.93
N TYR A 182 -1.44 -29.46 -7.94
CA TYR A 182 -1.08 -28.12 -8.42
C TYR A 182 -1.17 -27.05 -7.34
N LEU A 183 -2.30 -26.99 -6.61
CA LEU A 183 -2.48 -26.03 -5.52
C LEU A 183 -1.51 -26.28 -4.37
N LEU A 184 -1.22 -27.54 -4.02
CA LEU A 184 -0.22 -27.90 -3.01
C LEU A 184 1.18 -27.45 -3.40
N ALA A 185 1.58 -27.65 -4.66
CA ALA A 185 2.87 -27.19 -5.17
C ALA A 185 3.01 -25.67 -5.05
N ILE A 186 1.96 -24.91 -5.40
CA ILE A 186 1.95 -23.45 -5.22
C ILE A 186 2.07 -23.05 -3.75
N ARG A 187 1.33 -23.73 -2.85
CA ARG A 187 1.42 -23.46 -1.41
C ARG A 187 2.82 -23.73 -0.86
N TYR A 188 3.51 -24.74 -1.38
CA TYR A 188 4.89 -25.06 -1.03
C TYR A 188 5.85 -23.96 -1.52
N LEU A 189 5.75 -23.55 -2.79
CA LEU A 189 6.60 -22.50 -3.36
C LEU A 189 6.43 -21.14 -2.67
N ALA A 190 5.21 -20.81 -2.22
CA ALA A 190 4.95 -19.59 -1.45
C ALA A 190 5.27 -19.72 0.06
N GLY A 191 5.63 -20.92 0.53
CA GLY A 191 5.91 -21.21 1.94
C GLY A 191 7.01 -20.36 2.60
N PRO A 192 8.14 -20.02 1.93
CA PRO A 192 9.23 -19.33 2.60
C PRO A 192 8.89 -17.91 3.09
N TYR A 193 7.84 -17.26 2.57
CA TYR A 193 7.35 -15.97 3.09
C TYR A 193 6.93 -16.03 4.57
N ILE A 194 6.51 -17.20 5.07
CA ILE A 194 6.18 -17.37 6.49
C ILE A 194 7.43 -17.21 7.35
N ARG A 195 8.54 -17.84 6.93
CA ARG A 195 9.82 -17.76 7.65
C ARG A 195 10.37 -16.34 7.64
N LEU A 196 10.21 -15.62 6.54
CA LEU A 196 10.55 -14.21 6.46
C LEU A 196 9.71 -13.36 7.43
N ALA A 197 8.41 -13.63 7.53
CA ALA A 197 7.54 -12.93 8.49
C ALA A 197 7.95 -13.22 9.95
N GLU A 198 8.36 -14.44 10.27
CA GLU A 198 8.87 -14.82 11.59
C GLU A 198 10.18 -14.10 11.94
N GLN A 199 11.01 -13.80 10.94
CA GLN A 199 12.26 -13.04 11.13
C GLN A 199 12.03 -11.56 11.43
N VAL A 200 10.84 -11.01 11.16
CA VAL A 200 10.43 -9.65 11.54
C VAL A 200 10.03 -9.60 13.02
N GLY A 201 10.94 -10.06 13.88
CA GLY A 201 10.80 -10.03 15.34
C GLY A 201 11.51 -8.84 15.98
N TRP A 202 11.67 -8.87 17.30
CA TRP A 202 12.45 -7.84 18.00
C TRP A 202 13.93 -7.81 17.56
N SER A 203 14.48 -8.95 17.17
CA SER A 203 15.82 -9.08 16.57
C SER A 203 15.95 -8.27 15.28
N PHE A 204 14.85 -8.07 14.54
CA PHE A 204 14.87 -7.23 13.36
C PHE A 204 15.20 -5.78 13.70
N LEU A 205 14.86 -5.25 14.88
CA LEU A 205 15.20 -3.87 15.26
C LEU A 205 16.65 -3.69 15.73
N LEU A 206 17.32 -4.79 16.07
CA LEU A 206 18.70 -4.76 16.53
C LEU A 206 19.62 -4.84 15.32
N SER A 207 20.64 -3.98 15.30
CA SER A 207 21.73 -4.13 14.34
C SER A 207 22.53 -5.40 14.65
N GLU A 208 22.86 -6.20 13.63
CA GLU A 208 23.64 -7.44 13.79
C GLU A 208 25.01 -7.19 14.46
N ASP A 209 25.55 -5.98 14.30
CA ASP A 209 26.82 -5.54 14.88
C ASP A 209 26.72 -5.04 16.35
N GLY A 210 25.58 -5.25 17.01
CA GLY A 210 25.41 -4.98 18.46
C GLY A 210 25.39 -3.49 18.86
N GLY A 211 25.31 -2.57 17.90
CA GLY A 211 25.51 -1.14 18.16
C GLY A 211 24.26 -0.34 18.55
N GLU A 212 23.18 -0.39 17.75
CA GLU A 212 22.07 0.56 17.90
C GLU A 212 20.71 -0.05 17.53
N GLU A 213 19.67 0.34 18.29
CA GLU A 213 18.26 0.04 18.01
C GLU A 213 17.74 0.95 16.89
N ASP A 214 17.08 0.36 15.89
CA ASP A 214 16.42 1.11 14.83
C ASP A 214 15.26 1.96 15.38
N LEU A 215 15.04 3.13 14.76
CA LEU A 215 13.95 4.02 15.08
C LEU A 215 12.65 3.51 14.46
N VAL A 216 11.62 3.33 15.29
CA VAL A 216 10.29 2.89 14.83
C VAL A 216 9.34 4.08 14.85
N LEU A 217 8.79 4.41 13.69
CA LEU A 217 7.77 5.43 13.48
C LEU A 217 6.42 4.73 13.31
N GLY A 218 5.40 5.21 14.01
CA GLY A 218 4.06 4.65 13.97
C GLY A 218 3.02 5.73 13.71
N SER A 219 2.04 5.42 12.88
CA SER A 219 0.80 6.19 12.82
C SER A 219 -0.30 5.41 13.54
N ARG A 220 -0.99 6.08 14.45
CA ARG A 220 -2.06 5.53 15.27
C ARG A 220 -3.39 6.13 14.86
N TYR A 221 -4.42 5.31 14.78
CA TYR A 221 -5.81 5.75 14.67
C TYR A 221 -6.56 5.27 15.91
N GLY A 222 -6.91 6.20 16.80
CA GLY A 222 -7.44 5.86 18.13
C GLY A 222 -6.40 5.13 18.98
N SER A 223 -6.65 3.86 19.34
CA SER A 223 -5.71 3.03 20.09
C SER A 223 -4.85 2.12 19.22
N GLU A 224 -5.16 1.98 17.93
CA GLU A 224 -4.52 0.99 17.07
C GLU A 224 -3.44 1.59 16.17
N ILE A 225 -2.29 0.91 16.06
CA ILE A 225 -1.28 1.25 15.07
C ILE A 225 -1.76 0.82 13.68
N VAL A 226 -1.81 1.77 12.75
CA VAL A 226 -2.34 1.58 11.39
C VAL A 226 -1.28 1.65 10.31
N ALA A 227 -0.15 2.29 10.58
CA ALA A 227 1.01 2.28 9.71
C ALA A 227 2.30 2.28 10.55
N ALA A 228 3.35 1.66 10.00
CA ALA A 228 4.63 1.52 10.68
C ALA A 228 5.77 1.73 9.67
N LEU A 229 6.84 2.36 10.14
CA LEU A 229 8.10 2.53 9.42
C LEU A 229 9.27 2.25 10.37
N VAL A 230 10.25 1.48 9.91
CA VAL A 230 11.49 1.21 10.63
C VAL A 230 12.64 1.90 9.91
N LEU A 231 13.28 2.83 10.59
CA LEU A 231 14.35 3.69 10.10
C LEU A 231 15.65 3.39 10.86
N ARG A 232 16.69 3.04 10.12
CA ARG A 232 18.06 2.95 10.62
C ARG A 232 18.81 4.21 10.23
N LEU A 233 19.53 4.82 11.18
CA LEU A 233 20.42 5.94 10.91
C LEU A 233 21.84 5.39 10.85
N GLU A 234 22.47 5.46 9.69
CA GLU A 234 23.84 4.99 9.50
C GLU A 234 24.80 6.19 9.53
N PRO A 235 25.89 6.14 10.30
CA PRO A 235 26.89 7.20 10.33
C PRO A 235 27.59 7.34 8.98
N ALA A 236 28.15 8.52 8.71
CA ALA A 236 28.97 8.74 7.54
C ALA A 236 30.14 7.75 7.54
N SER A 237 30.36 7.01 6.45
CA SER A 237 31.55 6.18 6.35
C SER A 237 32.81 7.05 6.49
N ALA A 238 33.86 6.54 7.14
CA ALA A 238 35.11 7.28 7.28
C ALA A 238 35.71 7.72 5.91
N ALA A 239 35.36 7.04 4.82
CA ALA A 239 35.74 7.38 3.46
C ALA A 239 35.01 8.63 2.90
N SER A 240 33.73 8.85 3.27
CA SER A 240 32.97 10.05 2.86
C SER A 240 33.22 11.26 3.77
N ALA A 241 33.67 11.02 5.02
CA ALA A 241 34.10 12.09 5.93
C ALA A 241 35.45 12.73 5.53
N ALA A 242 36.31 11.99 4.83
CA ALA A 242 37.62 12.46 4.37
C ALA A 242 37.53 13.57 3.29
N HIS A 243 36.43 13.62 2.54
CA HIS A 243 36.25 14.59 1.46
C HIS A 243 35.72 15.97 1.92
N HIS A 244 35.32 16.10 3.19
CA HIS A 244 34.64 17.29 3.72
C HIS A 244 35.35 17.99 4.90
N HIS A 245 36.54 17.53 5.30
CA HIS A 245 37.27 18.08 6.45
C HIS A 245 38.42 19.01 6.04
N HIS A 246 38.10 20.27 5.76
CA HIS A 246 38.99 21.38 6.08
C HIS A 246 38.29 22.25 7.15
N HIS A 247 38.97 22.46 8.28
CA HIS A 247 38.52 23.17 9.49
C HIS A 247 37.55 22.45 10.44
N ALA A 248 38.09 21.88 11.52
CA ALA A 248 37.87 22.39 12.88
C ALA A 248 38.59 21.50 13.90
N GLY A 249 39.48 22.10 14.69
CA GLY A 249 40.17 21.46 15.80
C GLY A 249 39.37 21.50 17.11
N GLY A 250 39.73 20.59 18.00
CA GLY A 250 39.78 20.83 19.45
C GLY A 250 38.48 20.74 20.27
N GLY A 251 38.41 19.72 21.13
CA GLY A 251 37.95 19.92 22.51
C GLY A 251 36.58 19.33 22.91
N LYS A 252 36.64 18.33 23.82
CA LYS A 252 35.70 17.99 24.91
C LYS A 252 34.19 18.06 24.63
N ARG A 253 33.50 16.90 24.72
CA ARG A 253 32.35 16.65 25.63
C ARG A 253 31.75 15.24 25.41
N LYS A 254 31.87 14.39 26.44
CA LYS A 254 31.54 12.96 26.43
C LYS A 254 30.05 12.59 26.32
N ASN A 255 29.15 13.55 26.12
CA ASN A 255 27.70 13.32 25.97
C ASN A 255 27.13 13.80 24.62
N HIS A 256 27.99 14.30 23.72
CA HIS A 256 27.64 14.78 22.38
C HIS A 256 28.03 13.80 21.25
N HIS A 257 28.56 12.63 21.62
CA HIS A 257 29.14 11.66 20.68
C HIS A 257 28.14 11.02 19.70
N ARG A 258 26.85 10.90 20.07
CA ARG A 258 25.84 10.28 19.20
C ARG A 258 25.41 11.18 18.04
N ALA A 259 25.22 12.48 18.27
CA ALA A 259 24.86 13.43 17.23
C ALA A 259 26.05 13.82 16.34
N ALA A 260 27.28 13.80 16.90
CA ALA A 260 28.49 14.08 16.13
C ALA A 260 28.83 12.97 15.14
N ASN A 261 28.59 11.69 15.49
CA ASN A 261 28.90 10.55 14.61
C ASN A 261 27.90 10.37 13.45
N LEU A 262 26.67 10.87 13.59
CA LEU A 262 25.65 10.75 12.54
C LEU A 262 25.72 11.88 11.50
N LYS A 263 26.47 12.96 11.77
CA LYS A 263 26.54 14.11 10.87
C LYS A 263 27.25 13.74 9.56
N GLY A 264 26.56 13.94 8.43
CA GLY A 264 26.95 13.44 7.11
C GLY A 264 26.57 11.99 6.84
N GLY A 265 25.81 11.37 7.74
CA GLY A 265 25.28 10.01 7.60
C GLY A 265 24.07 9.93 6.68
N LYS A 266 23.43 8.76 6.65
CA LYS A 266 22.26 8.47 5.82
C LYS A 266 21.16 7.75 6.60
N GLY A 267 19.91 7.94 6.19
CA GLY A 267 18.74 7.25 6.72
C GLY A 267 18.35 6.09 5.82
N VAL A 268 18.29 4.89 6.37
CA VAL A 268 17.95 3.65 5.65
C VAL A 268 16.62 3.12 6.18
N ILE A 269 15.61 3.12 5.32
CA ILE A 269 14.28 2.59 5.64
C ILE A 269 14.28 1.08 5.45
N ARG A 270 14.17 0.33 6.55
CA ARG A 270 14.20 -1.14 6.56
C ARG A 270 12.83 -1.78 6.50
N ALA A 271 11.79 -1.05 6.88
CA ALA A 271 10.41 -1.50 6.69
C ALA A 271 9.49 -0.29 6.54
N TRP A 272 8.48 -0.41 5.69
CA TRP A 272 7.43 0.59 5.54
C TRP A 272 6.15 -0.08 5.09
N THR A 273 5.09 0.13 5.86
CA THR A 273 3.81 -0.52 5.59
C THR A 273 2.64 0.24 6.21
N THR A 274 1.48 0.03 5.61
CA THR A 274 0.21 0.57 6.08
C THR A 274 -0.81 -0.55 5.99
N ARG A 275 -1.67 -0.67 7.02
CA ARG A 275 -2.79 -1.60 7.02
C ARG A 275 -3.65 -1.39 5.78
N LEU A 276 -4.10 -2.50 5.19
CA LEU A 276 -4.80 -2.52 3.90
C LEU A 276 -5.98 -1.53 3.84
N ARG A 277 -6.79 -1.47 4.91
CA ARG A 277 -7.96 -0.58 5.03
C ARG A 277 -7.64 0.93 5.10
N TYR A 278 -6.38 1.29 5.32
CA TYR A 278 -5.92 2.68 5.36
C TYR A 278 -4.93 3.03 4.24
N ARG A 279 -4.69 2.11 3.30
CA ARG A 279 -3.89 2.41 2.10
C ARG A 279 -4.65 3.41 1.21
N GLY A 280 -3.90 4.26 0.50
CA GLY A 280 -4.47 5.30 -0.36
C GLY A 280 -4.96 6.57 0.38
N LYS A 281 -4.85 6.62 1.71
CA LYS A 281 -5.25 7.78 2.53
C LYS A 281 -4.11 8.77 2.85
N GLY A 282 -2.94 8.61 2.24
CA GLY A 282 -1.78 9.48 2.49
C GLY A 282 -0.89 9.10 3.68
N LEU A 283 -1.37 8.27 4.63
CA LEU A 283 -0.63 7.89 5.85
C LEU A 283 0.80 7.40 5.61
N GLY A 284 0.99 6.58 4.57
CA GLY A 284 2.31 6.07 4.21
C GLY A 284 3.26 7.20 3.80
N GLY A 285 2.77 8.18 3.05
CA GLY A 285 3.54 9.36 2.64
C GLY A 285 3.86 10.28 3.82
N ASP A 286 2.94 10.40 4.79
CA ASP A 286 3.17 11.16 6.02
C ASP A 286 4.32 10.55 6.85
N LEU A 287 4.34 9.22 7.00
CA LEU A 287 5.45 8.51 7.64
C LEU A 287 6.79 8.71 6.91
N LEU A 288 6.78 8.73 5.58
CA LEU A 288 8.00 9.01 4.80
C LEU A 288 8.49 10.44 5.01
N ARG A 289 7.58 11.44 5.02
CA ARG A 289 7.94 12.84 5.31
C ARG A 289 8.59 12.97 6.68
N GLU A 290 8.05 12.28 7.67
CA GLU A 290 8.57 12.27 9.03
C GLU A 290 9.92 11.56 9.15
N ALA A 291 10.10 10.44 8.46
CA ALA A 291 11.38 9.74 8.39
C ALA A 291 12.47 10.62 7.73
N VAL A 292 12.13 11.34 6.65
CA VAL A 292 13.05 12.28 6.00
C VAL A 292 13.38 13.43 6.96
N ARG A 293 12.39 14.04 7.62
CA ARG A 293 12.60 15.10 8.60
C ARG A 293 13.58 14.67 9.69
N ILE A 294 13.34 13.53 10.33
CA ILE A 294 14.18 13.01 11.41
C ILE A 294 15.59 12.69 10.93
N THR A 295 15.72 12.12 9.73
CA THR A 295 17.05 11.83 9.15
C THR A 295 17.82 13.12 8.93
N LYS A 296 17.20 14.15 8.37
CA LYS A 296 17.84 15.44 8.09
C LYS A 296 18.18 16.21 9.38
N GLU A 297 17.35 16.10 10.41
CA GLU A 297 17.59 16.68 11.73
C GLU A 297 18.78 16.02 12.45
N ARG A 298 18.89 14.69 12.37
CA ARG A 298 19.91 13.92 13.11
C ARG A 298 21.22 13.73 12.35
N CYS A 299 21.14 13.51 11.03
CA CYS A 299 22.30 13.22 10.18
C CYS A 299 22.79 14.44 9.39
N GLY A 300 22.04 15.56 9.42
CA GLY A 300 22.38 16.78 8.70
C GLY A 300 21.58 16.98 7.41
N ARG A 301 21.61 18.21 6.90
CA ARG A 301 20.73 18.68 5.81
C ARG A 301 20.99 17.97 4.48
N ASP A 302 22.21 17.48 4.27
CA ASP A 302 22.62 16.79 3.05
C ASP A 302 22.55 15.26 3.18
N ALA A 303 22.04 14.74 4.31
CA ALA A 303 21.92 13.30 4.55
C ALA A 303 20.98 12.64 3.54
N GLU A 304 21.42 11.56 2.92
CA GLU A 304 20.60 10.79 1.98
C GLU A 304 19.58 9.93 2.72
N VAL A 305 18.40 9.72 2.12
CA VAL A 305 17.36 8.83 2.64
C VAL A 305 16.99 7.84 1.55
N GLY A 306 17.07 6.55 1.85
CA GLY A 306 16.79 5.49 0.88
C GLY A 306 16.16 4.27 1.54
N PHE A 307 15.55 3.41 0.73
CA PHE A 307 15.15 2.08 1.19
C PHE A 307 16.36 1.16 1.28
N ALA A 308 16.38 0.27 2.29
CA ALA A 308 17.40 -0.77 2.38
C ALA A 308 17.27 -1.72 1.18
N ARG A 309 18.40 -2.27 0.69
CA ARG A 309 18.39 -3.28 -0.38
C ARG A 309 17.53 -4.50 -0.01
N GLU A 310 17.72 -4.98 1.21
CA GLU A 310 16.93 -6.05 1.82
C GLU A 310 16.04 -5.46 2.93
N HIS A 311 14.98 -4.75 2.52
CA HIS A 311 13.94 -4.29 3.43
C HIS A 311 12.85 -5.36 3.59
N ALA A 312 12.06 -5.30 4.66
CA ALA A 312 11.10 -6.37 5.01
C ALA A 312 10.20 -6.80 3.83
N ASN A 313 9.81 -5.84 2.98
CA ASN A 313 8.94 -6.09 1.83
C ASN A 313 9.67 -6.27 0.47
N SER A 314 11.01 -6.24 0.39
CA SER A 314 11.75 -6.35 -0.89
C SER A 314 12.18 -7.78 -1.21
N THR A 315 12.22 -8.67 -0.23
CA THR A 315 12.70 -10.03 -0.43
C THR A 315 11.80 -10.81 -1.40
N MET A 316 12.38 -11.20 -2.54
CA MET A 316 11.72 -11.97 -3.59
C MET A 316 12.14 -13.44 -3.49
N VAL A 317 11.24 -14.28 -2.97
CA VAL A 317 11.47 -15.73 -2.82
C VAL A 317 11.26 -16.47 -4.14
N LEU A 318 10.34 -15.98 -4.97
CA LEU A 318 9.97 -16.64 -6.22
C LEU A 318 10.96 -16.29 -7.35
N PRO A 319 11.04 -17.14 -8.39
CA PRO A 319 11.77 -16.80 -9.61
C PRO A 319 11.30 -15.49 -10.24
N GLU A 320 12.18 -14.80 -10.94
CA GLU A 320 11.95 -13.45 -11.47
C GLU A 320 10.68 -13.29 -12.30
N MET A 321 10.28 -14.34 -13.03
CA MET A 321 9.08 -14.35 -13.87
C MET A 321 7.79 -14.07 -13.09
N PHE A 322 7.76 -14.44 -11.80
CA PHE A 322 6.60 -14.26 -10.93
C PHE A 322 6.64 -12.95 -10.12
N ASN A 323 7.76 -12.22 -10.16
CA ASN A 323 8.01 -11.08 -9.28
C ASN A 323 7.46 -9.74 -9.82
N GLY A 324 6.78 -9.74 -10.96
CA GLY A 324 6.31 -8.51 -11.61
C GLY A 324 5.42 -7.63 -10.73
N THR A 325 4.53 -8.22 -9.93
CA THR A 325 3.65 -7.48 -9.00
C THR A 325 4.43 -6.86 -7.85
N PHE A 326 5.41 -7.58 -7.30
CA PHE A 326 6.30 -7.10 -6.25
C PHE A 326 7.16 -5.93 -6.74
N ARG A 327 7.79 -6.05 -7.91
CA ARG A 327 8.56 -4.99 -8.57
C ARG A 327 7.73 -3.71 -8.79
N ARG A 328 6.47 -3.85 -9.22
CA ARG A 328 5.55 -2.69 -9.34
C ARG A 328 5.22 -2.05 -8.00
N SER A 329 5.20 -2.82 -6.91
CA SER A 329 4.97 -2.29 -5.57
C SER A 329 6.20 -1.56 -5.05
N GLU A 330 7.38 -2.13 -5.27
CA GLU A 330 8.67 -1.54 -4.92
C GLU A 330 8.91 -0.24 -5.69
N MET A 331 8.65 -0.22 -7.00
CA MET A 331 8.71 1.00 -7.81
C MET A 331 7.74 2.08 -7.31
N ARG A 332 6.54 1.70 -6.86
CA ARG A 332 5.60 2.65 -6.23
C ARG A 332 6.14 3.20 -4.91
N ALA A 333 6.83 2.39 -4.13
CA ALA A 333 7.48 2.82 -2.89
C ALA A 333 8.63 3.79 -3.16
N ALA A 334 9.51 3.46 -4.11
CA ALA A 334 10.60 4.32 -4.54
C ALA A 334 10.09 5.69 -5.02
N ARG A 335 9.09 5.69 -5.91
CA ARG A 335 8.45 6.94 -6.39
C ARG A 335 7.82 7.76 -5.26
N ALA A 336 7.22 7.10 -4.26
CA ALA A 336 6.64 7.80 -3.11
C ALA A 336 7.72 8.49 -2.26
N LEU A 337 8.87 7.84 -2.06
CA LEU A 337 10.00 8.45 -1.36
C LEU A 337 10.63 9.59 -2.17
N GLU A 338 10.82 9.41 -3.48
CA GLU A 338 11.32 10.45 -4.39
C GLU A 338 10.42 11.69 -4.37
N ALA A 339 9.10 11.51 -4.42
CA ALA A 339 8.15 12.62 -4.34
C ALA A 339 8.29 13.38 -3.01
N VAL A 340 8.43 12.67 -1.89
CA VAL A 340 8.63 13.28 -0.58
C VAL A 340 9.96 14.04 -0.48
N LEU A 341 11.04 13.51 -1.07
CA LEU A 341 12.33 14.18 -1.12
C LEU A 341 12.27 15.45 -1.99
N ALA A 342 11.62 15.38 -3.15
CA ALA A 342 11.42 16.52 -4.04
C ALA A 342 10.58 17.63 -3.37
N ASP A 343 9.52 17.27 -2.64
CA ASP A 343 8.69 18.22 -1.90
C ASP A 343 9.50 18.92 -0.79
N PHE A 344 10.35 18.18 -0.07
CA PHE A 344 11.21 18.71 0.97
C PHE A 344 12.24 19.72 0.41
N GLU A 345 12.85 19.42 -0.75
CA GLU A 345 13.78 20.32 -1.44
C GLU A 345 13.09 21.53 -2.09
N GLY A 346 11.88 21.34 -2.63
CA GLY A 346 11.07 22.41 -3.21
C GLY A 346 10.58 23.41 -2.16
N GLY A 347 10.20 22.92 -0.98
CA GLY A 347 9.89 23.75 0.19
C GLY A 347 11.08 24.59 0.66
N ARG A 348 12.32 24.08 0.50
CA ARG A 348 13.55 24.82 0.81
C ARG A 348 13.77 26.03 -0.10
N ARG A 349 13.42 25.94 -1.39
CA ARG A 349 13.63 27.05 -2.34
C ARG A 349 12.64 28.21 -2.19
N LYS A 350 11.51 27.99 -1.49
CA LYS A 350 10.45 28.99 -1.30
C LYS A 350 10.52 29.75 0.04
N ARG A 351 11.41 29.35 0.95
CA ARG A 351 11.67 30.01 2.24
C ARG A 351 12.95 30.82 2.17
#